data_AF-A0A5C4LGP6-F1
#
_entry.id   AF-A0A5C4LGP6-F1
#
_cell.length_a   1.000
_cell.length_b   1.000
_cell.length_c   1.000
_cell.angle_alpha   90.00
_cell.angle_beta   90.00
_cell.angle_gamma   90.00
#
_symmetry.space_group_name_H-M   'P 1'
#
loop_
_entity.id
_entity.type
_entity.pdbx_description
1 polymer ?
#
loop_
_entity_poly.entity_id
_entity_poly.type
_entity_poly.pdbx_seq_one_letter_code
_entity_poly.pdbx_strand_id
1 'polypeptide(L)'
;MFMRIDRLQAELPQPKRPDPNAAAALQELLGGKYGEMSTLGNYMFQSFNFRDKSKLRPFYSLVSSIFTEELGHVELVSTGIAMLNNGPGDPTPDVDVSKAPFHDMQDIRLAGSFLSNGGGAMPMNSNAASWNMDMVTTTGNIIIDLLHNFHLECGARLHKLRVYETLKDPTGREVCGYLLVRGSVHAHAYALALKKLTGVAIEQMLPTPNINLDRIPECQKYLQEGSHRRLYTFSQDYPESAGVWSNDEVALPGDPPGRLEVVDGAPEGGKIPELDGNYGAFAPNYKPEEIFEIASKLYKKSR
;
A
#
# COMPACT_ATOMS: atom_id res chain seq x y z
N MET A 1 15.43 6.10 12.42
CA MET A 1 16.15 5.71 11.20
C MET A 1 15.32 4.65 10.49
N PHE A 2 15.47 4.47 9.18
CA PHE A 2 14.73 3.48 8.40
C PHE A 2 15.70 2.54 7.69
N MET A 3 15.31 1.28 7.57
CA MET A 3 15.98 0.29 6.71
C MET A 3 15.03 -0.09 5.59
N ARG A 4 15.59 -0.52 4.46
CA ARG A 4 14.81 -1.03 3.33
C ARG A 4 15.15 -2.50 3.11
N ILE A 5 14.12 -3.31 2.92
CA ILE A 5 14.22 -4.70 2.46
C ILE A 5 13.77 -4.69 1.00
N ASP A 6 14.56 -5.28 0.10
CA ASP A 6 14.31 -5.29 -1.35
C ASP A 6 13.24 -6.33 -1.74
N ARG A 7 12.04 -6.19 -1.17
CA ARG A 7 10.88 -7.08 -1.34
C ARG A 7 9.59 -6.28 -1.19
N LEU A 8 8.57 -6.66 -1.96
CA LEU A 8 7.21 -6.21 -1.72
C LEU A 8 6.63 -6.94 -0.52
N GLN A 9 5.63 -6.36 0.15
CA GLN A 9 4.94 -7.05 1.25
C GLN A 9 4.05 -8.22 0.78
N ALA A 10 3.67 -8.22 -0.49
CA ALA A 10 2.95 -9.30 -1.15
C ALA A 10 3.46 -9.47 -2.58
N GLU A 11 3.45 -10.70 -3.07
CA GLU A 11 3.71 -10.99 -4.48
C GLU A 11 2.55 -10.48 -5.35
N LEU A 12 2.88 -9.79 -6.43
CA LEU A 12 1.92 -9.30 -7.41
C LEU A 12 1.97 -10.17 -8.68
N PRO A 13 0.83 -10.72 -9.15
CA PRO A 13 0.81 -11.42 -10.42
C PRO A 13 1.12 -10.45 -11.56
N GLN A 14 1.81 -10.93 -12.60
CA GLN A 14 2.13 -10.11 -13.76
C GLN A 14 0.85 -9.82 -14.58
N PRO A 15 0.62 -8.56 -15.00
CA PRO A 15 -0.51 -8.23 -15.85
C PRO A 15 -0.30 -8.82 -17.25
N LYS A 16 -1.41 -9.17 -17.92
CA LYS A 16 -1.34 -9.80 -19.26
C LYS A 16 -1.08 -8.80 -20.38
N ARG A 17 -1.41 -7.53 -20.15
CA ARG A 17 -1.27 -6.41 -21.10
C ARG A 17 -1.27 -5.10 -20.30
N PRO A 18 -0.81 -3.98 -20.88
CA PRO A 18 -1.03 -2.67 -20.30
C PRO A 18 -2.53 -2.38 -20.07
N ASP A 19 -2.85 -1.79 -18.92
CA ASP A 19 -4.15 -1.24 -18.56
C ASP A 19 -3.98 0.11 -17.80
N PRO A 20 -3.71 1.21 -18.52
CA PRO A 20 -3.47 2.51 -17.90
C PRO A 20 -4.67 3.09 -17.15
N ASN A 21 -5.90 2.69 -17.49
CA ASN A 21 -7.09 3.14 -16.79
C ASN A 21 -7.28 2.41 -15.45
N ALA A 22 -6.90 1.13 -15.38
CA ALA A 22 -6.77 0.42 -14.10
C ALA A 22 -5.66 1.05 -13.22
N ALA A 23 -4.52 1.40 -13.82
CA ALA A 23 -3.45 2.11 -13.12
C ALA A 23 -3.91 3.48 -12.59
N ALA A 24 -4.69 4.23 -13.38
CA ALA A 24 -5.30 5.49 -12.94
C ALA A 24 -6.30 5.28 -11.78
N ALA A 25 -7.01 4.16 -11.73
CA ALA A 25 -7.87 3.84 -10.58
C ALA A 25 -7.03 3.53 -9.32
N LEU A 26 -5.93 2.78 -9.44
CA LEU A 26 -5.00 2.53 -8.32
C LEU A 26 -4.33 3.82 -7.80
N GLN A 27 -4.14 4.85 -8.62
CA GLN A 27 -3.65 6.15 -8.15
C GLN A 27 -4.55 6.74 -7.05
N GLU A 28 -5.86 6.45 -7.04
CA GLU A 28 -6.74 6.83 -5.93
C GLU A 28 -6.32 6.17 -4.60
N LEU A 29 -5.84 4.93 -4.66
CA LEU A 29 -5.35 4.20 -3.51
C LEU A 29 -3.93 4.62 -3.11
N LEU A 30 -3.20 5.35 -3.96
CA LEU A 30 -1.90 5.90 -3.63
C LEU A 30 -2.03 7.32 -3.03
N GLY A 31 -2.28 8.32 -3.89
CA GLY A 31 -2.27 9.74 -3.51
C GLY A 31 -3.67 10.34 -3.31
N GLY A 32 -4.73 9.53 -3.34
CA GLY A 32 -6.08 9.96 -2.99
C GLY A 32 -6.22 10.33 -1.51
N LYS A 33 -7.34 10.96 -1.15
CA LYS A 33 -7.61 11.42 0.23
C LYS A 33 -7.48 10.29 1.26
N TYR A 34 -7.94 9.09 0.90
CA TYR A 34 -7.88 7.88 1.71
C TYR A 34 -6.89 6.84 1.13
N GLY A 35 -5.91 7.29 0.34
CA GLY A 35 -4.86 6.43 -0.19
C GLY A 35 -3.74 6.18 0.82
N GLU A 36 -2.79 5.30 0.46
CA GLU A 36 -1.71 4.87 1.33
C GLU A 36 -0.73 6.00 1.68
N MET A 37 -0.65 7.05 0.85
CA MET A 37 0.12 8.24 1.23
C MET A 37 -0.52 8.99 2.41
N SER A 38 -1.85 8.95 2.53
CA SER A 38 -2.54 9.56 3.66
C SER A 38 -2.39 8.73 4.92
N THR A 39 -2.57 7.40 4.86
CA THR A 39 -2.31 6.53 6.03
C THR A 39 -0.85 6.66 6.49
N LEU A 40 0.11 6.53 5.57
CA LEU A 40 1.53 6.76 5.83
C LEU A 40 1.79 8.12 6.47
N GLY A 41 1.34 9.20 5.83
CA GLY A 41 1.59 10.56 6.28
C GLY A 41 1.04 10.82 7.68
N ASN A 42 -0.19 10.39 7.95
CA ASN A 42 -0.82 10.53 9.27
C ASN A 42 -0.01 9.80 10.34
N TYR A 43 0.24 8.51 10.17
CA TYR A 43 0.84 7.70 11.22
C TYR A 43 2.32 8.06 11.41
N MET A 44 3.02 8.42 10.33
CA MET A 44 4.39 8.92 10.40
C MET A 44 4.50 10.17 11.27
N PHE A 45 3.73 11.22 10.95
CA PHE A 45 3.82 12.47 11.69
C PHE A 45 3.26 12.35 13.12
N GLN A 46 2.21 11.56 13.33
CA GLN A 46 1.73 11.25 14.68
C GLN A 46 2.77 10.49 15.51
N SER A 47 3.47 9.51 14.93
CA SER A 47 4.58 8.79 15.57
C SER A 47 5.71 9.75 15.96
N PHE A 48 6.10 10.66 15.06
CA PHE A 48 7.15 11.64 15.34
C PHE A 48 6.74 12.60 16.47
N ASN A 49 5.52 13.13 16.38
CA ASN A 49 4.97 14.11 17.33
C ASN A 49 4.45 13.50 18.63
N PHE A 50 4.47 12.17 18.76
CA PHE A 50 3.93 11.46 19.92
C PHE A 50 4.60 11.92 21.22
N ARG A 51 3.80 12.29 22.23
CA ARG A 51 4.25 12.78 23.54
C ARG A 51 4.24 11.66 24.58
N ASP A 52 5.14 11.75 25.56
CA ASP A 52 5.28 10.74 26.63
C ASP A 52 5.44 9.30 26.11
N LYS A 53 6.21 9.11 25.02
CA LYS A 53 6.43 7.81 24.34
C LYS A 53 6.74 6.65 25.28
N SER A 54 7.51 6.88 26.34
CA SER A 54 7.84 5.85 27.34
C SER A 54 6.67 5.48 28.25
N LYS A 55 5.80 6.43 28.60
CA LYS A 55 4.62 6.20 29.46
C LYS A 55 3.43 5.66 28.68
N LEU A 56 3.32 6.01 27.40
CA LEU A 56 2.24 5.59 26.49
C LEU A 56 2.74 4.54 25.48
N ARG A 57 3.71 3.73 25.91
CA ARG A 57 4.50 2.85 25.05
C ARG A 57 3.67 1.91 24.17
N PRO A 58 2.63 1.21 24.67
CA PRO A 58 1.84 0.32 23.82
C PRO A 58 1.19 1.02 22.61
N PHE A 59 0.66 2.23 22.81
CA PHE A 59 0.02 3.00 21.74
C PHE A 59 1.03 3.64 20.79
N TYR A 60 2.14 4.14 21.34
CA TYR A 60 3.24 4.64 20.51
C TYR A 60 3.81 3.52 19.63
N SER A 61 4.10 2.35 20.23
CA SER A 61 4.59 1.17 19.51
C SER A 61 3.59 0.73 18.44
N LEU A 62 2.29 0.73 18.72
CA LEU A 62 1.26 0.43 17.73
C LEU A 62 1.29 1.39 16.52
N VAL A 63 1.27 2.70 16.78
CA VAL A 63 1.27 3.72 15.71
C VAL A 63 2.58 3.65 14.91
N SER A 64 3.73 3.46 15.57
CA SER A 64 5.03 3.34 14.90
C SER A 64 5.17 2.09 14.04
N SER A 65 4.61 0.95 14.49
CA SER A 65 4.61 -0.29 13.70
C SER A 65 3.73 -0.16 12.45
N ILE A 66 2.49 0.31 12.61
CA ILE A 66 1.57 0.51 11.47
C ILE A 66 2.13 1.54 10.50
N PHE A 67 2.67 2.67 10.99
CA PHE A 67 3.40 3.63 10.16
C PHE A 67 4.45 2.96 9.27
N THR A 68 5.27 2.08 9.85
CA THR A 68 6.34 1.41 9.11
C THR A 68 5.77 0.44 8.07
N GLU A 69 4.64 -0.19 8.37
CA GLU A 69 3.89 -1.02 7.42
C GLU A 69 3.41 -0.22 6.20
N GLU A 70 2.89 1.01 6.41
CA GLU A 70 2.37 1.86 5.34
C GLU A 70 3.43 2.28 4.30
N LEU A 71 4.73 2.28 4.65
CA LEU A 71 5.80 2.47 3.68
C LEU A 71 5.79 1.38 2.61
N GLY A 72 5.57 0.13 3.02
CA GLY A 72 5.44 -1.01 2.12
C GLY A 72 4.13 -0.99 1.34
N HIS A 73 3.04 -0.46 1.90
CA HIS A 73 1.78 -0.27 1.17
C HIS A 73 1.94 0.73 0.02
N VAL A 74 2.60 1.87 0.29
CA VAL A 74 2.93 2.86 -0.75
C VAL A 74 3.78 2.22 -1.86
N GLU A 75 4.79 1.41 -1.52
CA GLU A 75 5.60 0.68 -2.49
C GLU A 75 4.78 -0.35 -3.29
N LEU A 76 3.90 -1.10 -2.63
CA LEU A 76 3.05 -2.12 -3.25
C LEU A 76 2.08 -1.50 -4.27
N VAL A 77 1.36 -0.44 -3.88
CA VAL A 77 0.43 0.26 -4.78
C VAL A 77 1.19 0.91 -5.93
N SER A 78 2.32 1.57 -5.65
CA SER A 78 3.15 2.21 -6.68
C SER A 78 3.66 1.21 -7.70
N THR A 79 4.06 0.02 -7.24
CA THR A 79 4.51 -1.08 -8.10
C THR A 79 3.36 -1.62 -8.94
N GLY A 80 2.18 -1.82 -8.35
CA GLY A 80 0.97 -2.21 -9.10
C GLY A 80 0.59 -1.21 -10.20
N ILE A 81 0.67 0.11 -9.91
CA ILE A 81 0.46 1.17 -10.91
C ILE A 81 1.47 1.06 -12.06
N ALA A 82 2.76 0.89 -11.74
CA ALA A 82 3.81 0.78 -12.75
C ALA A 82 3.64 -0.49 -13.60
N MET A 83 3.32 -1.63 -12.98
CA MET A 83 3.03 -2.88 -13.70
C MET A 83 1.83 -2.71 -14.63
N LEU A 84 0.72 -2.12 -14.16
CA LEU A 84 -0.48 -1.93 -14.99
C LEU A 84 -0.25 -0.97 -16.16
N ASN A 85 0.47 0.15 -15.96
CA ASN A 85 0.76 1.07 -17.07
C ASN A 85 1.65 0.44 -18.14
N ASN A 86 2.61 -0.41 -17.76
CA ASN A 86 3.64 -0.94 -18.67
C ASN A 86 3.33 -2.37 -19.17
N GLY A 87 2.44 -3.10 -18.52
CA GLY A 87 2.13 -4.49 -18.85
C GLY A 87 3.29 -5.45 -18.51
N PRO A 88 3.35 -6.62 -19.16
CA PRO A 88 4.42 -7.60 -18.93
C PRO A 88 5.79 -7.16 -19.48
N GLY A 89 5.85 -6.05 -20.23
CA GLY A 89 7.01 -5.65 -21.02
C GLY A 89 6.83 -5.97 -22.50
N ASP A 90 7.20 -5.03 -23.38
CA ASP A 90 7.36 -5.24 -24.83
C ASP A 90 8.51 -4.36 -25.34
N PRO A 91 9.78 -4.73 -25.03
CA PRO A 91 10.96 -3.96 -25.43
C PRO A 91 11.23 -4.12 -26.92
N THR A 92 10.43 -3.47 -27.76
CA THR A 92 10.69 -3.38 -29.21
C THR A 92 11.80 -2.36 -29.47
N PRO A 93 12.94 -2.75 -30.07
CA PRO A 93 14.00 -1.81 -30.46
C PRO A 93 13.61 -0.96 -31.68
N ASP A 94 14.27 0.19 -31.85
CA ASP A 94 14.15 1.06 -33.03
C ASP A 94 12.70 1.44 -33.39
N VAL A 95 11.86 1.69 -32.37
CA VAL A 95 10.46 2.11 -32.55
C VAL A 95 10.39 3.43 -33.32
N ASP A 96 9.69 3.42 -34.46
CA ASP A 96 9.45 4.62 -35.25
C ASP A 96 8.39 5.52 -34.61
N VAL A 97 8.85 6.50 -33.83
CA VAL A 97 7.99 7.45 -33.11
C VAL A 97 7.07 8.27 -34.02
N SER A 98 7.42 8.43 -35.30
CA SER A 98 6.60 9.19 -36.26
C SER A 98 5.29 8.50 -36.61
N LYS A 99 5.18 7.19 -36.33
CA LYS A 99 3.98 6.38 -36.57
C LYS A 99 2.98 6.40 -35.41
N ALA A 100 3.18 7.27 -34.43
CA ALA A 100 2.35 7.37 -33.23
C ALA A 100 2.17 6.02 -32.50
N PRO A 101 3.26 5.35 -32.08
CA PRO A 101 3.21 4.02 -31.47
C PRO A 101 2.40 3.97 -30.16
N PHE A 102 2.16 5.11 -29.50
CA PHE A 102 1.35 5.25 -28.29
C PHE A 102 0.08 6.06 -28.53
N HIS A 103 -0.50 6.00 -29.73
CA HIS A 103 -1.75 6.71 -30.07
C HIS A 103 -2.85 6.47 -29.02
N ASP A 104 -2.99 5.24 -28.52
CA ASP A 104 -4.01 4.85 -27.54
C ASP A 104 -3.90 5.60 -26.20
N MET A 105 -2.75 6.22 -25.89
CA MET A 105 -2.57 7.03 -24.69
C MET A 105 -3.36 8.36 -24.74
N GLN A 106 -3.93 8.72 -25.88
CA GLN A 106 -4.84 9.88 -26.00
C GLN A 106 -6.20 9.62 -25.33
N ASP A 107 -6.61 8.36 -25.20
CA ASP A 107 -7.92 7.96 -24.69
C ASP A 107 -7.91 7.52 -23.21
N ILE A 108 -6.75 7.58 -22.54
CA ILE A 108 -6.65 7.21 -21.13
C ILE A 108 -7.13 8.35 -20.24
N ARG A 109 -7.76 8.01 -19.12
CA ARG A 109 -8.36 8.99 -18.19
C ARG A 109 -7.35 9.92 -17.53
N LEU A 110 -6.09 9.47 -17.43
CA LEU A 110 -5.01 10.16 -16.74
C LEU A 110 -3.79 10.28 -17.67
N ALA A 111 -3.90 11.05 -18.75
CA ALA A 111 -2.85 11.18 -19.77
C ALA A 111 -1.45 11.53 -19.21
N GLY A 112 -1.40 12.29 -18.11
CA GLY A 112 -0.15 12.61 -17.41
C GLY A 112 0.62 11.39 -16.89
N SER A 113 -0.05 10.26 -16.63
CA SER A 113 0.63 9.02 -16.23
C SER A 113 1.61 8.53 -17.29
N PHE A 114 1.30 8.73 -18.57
CA PHE A 114 2.19 8.42 -19.67
C PHE A 114 3.09 9.63 -20.01
N LEU A 115 2.47 10.77 -20.32
CA LEU A 115 3.16 11.92 -20.91
C LEU A 115 4.21 12.57 -19.99
N SER A 116 3.96 12.59 -18.68
CA SER A 116 4.86 13.19 -17.71
C SER A 116 5.60 12.15 -16.88
N ASN A 117 4.93 11.04 -16.56
CA ASN A 117 5.42 10.11 -15.53
C ASN A 117 6.00 8.82 -16.11
N GLY A 118 5.99 8.64 -17.44
CA GLY A 118 6.58 7.46 -18.10
C GLY A 118 5.98 6.13 -17.63
N GLY A 119 4.68 6.11 -17.27
CA GLY A 119 4.00 4.96 -16.70
C GLY A 119 4.23 4.75 -15.19
N GLY A 120 5.01 5.61 -14.55
CA GLY A 120 5.28 5.55 -13.11
C GLY A 120 4.13 6.06 -12.22
N ALA A 121 4.15 5.62 -10.96
CA ALA A 121 3.31 6.16 -9.92
C ALA A 121 3.79 7.55 -9.46
N MET A 122 2.88 8.38 -8.96
CA MET A 122 3.17 9.75 -8.52
C MET A 122 2.29 10.09 -7.32
N PRO A 123 2.68 11.07 -6.47
CA PRO A 123 1.91 11.46 -5.29
C PRO A 123 0.66 12.28 -5.65
N MET A 124 -0.30 11.64 -6.32
CA MET A 124 -1.55 12.23 -6.81
C MET A 124 -2.68 11.22 -6.82
N ASN A 125 -3.92 11.70 -6.88
CA ASN A 125 -5.09 10.85 -6.96
C ASN A 125 -5.43 10.44 -8.41
N SER A 126 -6.54 9.73 -8.59
CA SER A 126 -7.00 9.24 -9.90
C SER A 126 -7.40 10.32 -10.92
N ASN A 127 -7.46 11.58 -10.50
CA ASN A 127 -7.77 12.76 -11.32
C ASN A 127 -6.62 13.79 -11.32
N ALA A 128 -5.38 13.35 -11.07
CA ALA A 128 -4.17 14.18 -11.06
C ALA A 128 -4.09 15.28 -9.99
N ALA A 129 -4.98 15.30 -8.99
CA ALA A 129 -4.84 16.23 -7.88
C ALA A 129 -3.70 15.75 -6.97
N SER A 130 -2.74 16.63 -6.70
CA SER A 130 -1.58 16.31 -5.87
C SER A 130 -1.99 16.02 -4.43
N TRP A 131 -1.42 14.96 -3.87
CA TRP A 131 -1.44 14.72 -2.44
C TRP A 131 -0.71 15.87 -1.73
N ASN A 132 -1.24 16.34 -0.60
CA ASN A 132 -0.72 17.52 0.09
C ASN A 132 -0.98 17.46 1.60
N MET A 133 -0.48 18.46 2.32
CA MET A 133 -0.52 18.51 3.79
C MET A 133 -1.93 18.48 4.39
N ASP A 134 -2.97 18.90 3.66
CA ASP A 134 -4.35 18.91 4.17
C ASP A 134 -4.90 17.49 4.38
N MET A 135 -4.21 16.46 3.86
CA MET A 135 -4.54 15.06 4.08
C MET A 135 -3.94 14.48 5.37
N VAL A 136 -3.15 15.25 6.11
CA VAL A 136 -2.49 14.84 7.37
C VAL A 136 -3.17 15.49 8.57
N THR A 137 -3.67 14.66 9.49
CA THR A 137 -4.18 15.04 10.80
C THR A 137 -3.20 14.58 11.88
N THR A 138 -2.52 15.52 12.52
CA THR A 138 -1.66 15.25 13.69
C THR A 138 -1.90 16.33 14.74
N THR A 139 -2.77 16.04 15.70
CA THR A 139 -3.20 17.02 16.70
C THR A 139 -2.36 16.96 17.98
N GLY A 140 -1.68 15.83 18.23
CA GLY A 140 -0.96 15.56 19.46
C GLY A 140 -1.87 15.13 20.62
N ASN A 141 -3.19 15.05 20.39
CA ASN A 141 -4.12 14.41 21.32
C ASN A 141 -4.35 12.97 20.87
N ILE A 142 -3.90 12.01 21.68
CA ILE A 142 -3.93 10.58 21.36
C ILE A 142 -5.34 10.06 21.02
N ILE A 143 -6.38 10.50 21.73
CA ILE A 143 -7.74 10.01 21.48
C ILE A 143 -8.25 10.54 20.15
N ILE A 144 -8.03 11.82 19.86
CA ILE A 144 -8.46 12.44 18.59
C ILE A 144 -7.68 11.85 17.40
N ASP A 145 -6.37 11.68 17.54
CA ASP A 145 -5.53 11.12 16.48
C ASP A 145 -5.89 9.65 16.22
N LEU A 146 -6.12 8.82 17.25
CA LEU A 146 -6.54 7.42 17.06
C LEU A 146 -7.97 7.32 16.48
N LEU A 147 -8.89 8.20 16.88
CA LEU A 147 -10.23 8.27 16.29
C LEU A 147 -10.18 8.64 14.81
N HIS A 148 -9.32 9.62 14.46
CA HIS A 148 -9.05 9.96 13.08
C HIS A 148 -8.50 8.76 12.30
N ASN A 149 -7.54 8.02 12.87
CA ASN A 149 -6.94 6.86 12.20
C ASN A 149 -7.95 5.73 11.97
N PHE A 150 -8.82 5.45 12.95
CA PHE A 150 -9.91 4.50 12.77
C PHE A 150 -10.83 4.89 11.59
N HIS A 151 -11.21 6.18 11.52
CA HIS A 151 -11.99 6.72 10.40
C HIS A 151 -11.23 6.62 9.07
N LEU A 152 -9.93 6.93 9.08
CA LEU A 152 -9.07 6.91 7.90
C LEU A 152 -9.01 5.50 7.31
N GLU A 153 -8.80 4.47 8.13
CA GLU A 153 -8.78 3.06 7.67
C GLU A 153 -10.14 2.61 7.12
N CYS A 154 -11.24 2.98 7.77
CA CYS A 154 -12.58 2.67 7.27
C CYS A 154 -12.86 3.35 5.91
N GLY A 155 -12.43 4.61 5.76
CA GLY A 155 -12.53 5.33 4.49
C GLY A 155 -11.61 4.75 3.41
N ALA A 156 -10.38 4.36 3.77
CA ALA A 156 -9.43 3.72 2.88
C ALA A 156 -9.96 2.38 2.38
N ARG A 157 -10.54 1.57 3.28
CA ARG A 157 -11.24 0.32 2.94
C ARG A 157 -12.38 0.55 1.95
N LEU A 158 -13.23 1.56 2.17
CA LEU A 158 -14.31 1.92 1.25
C LEU A 158 -13.78 2.28 -0.16
N HIS A 159 -12.69 3.04 -0.23
CA HIS A 159 -12.06 3.41 -1.49
C HIS A 159 -11.45 2.19 -2.19
N LYS A 160 -10.74 1.32 -1.46
CA LYS A 160 -10.18 0.06 -1.97
C LYS A 160 -11.26 -0.84 -2.56
N LEU A 161 -12.41 -0.98 -1.89
CA LEU A 161 -13.56 -1.76 -2.41
C LEU A 161 -14.10 -1.18 -3.72
N ARG A 162 -14.33 0.14 -3.79
CA ARG A 162 -14.84 0.79 -5.00
C ARG A 162 -13.86 0.70 -6.17
N VAL A 163 -12.56 0.86 -5.90
CA VAL A 163 -11.53 0.67 -6.92
C VAL A 163 -11.52 -0.78 -7.38
N TYR A 164 -11.53 -1.75 -6.46
CA TYR A 164 -11.61 -3.18 -6.77
C TYR A 164 -12.78 -3.53 -7.71
N GLU A 165 -13.96 -2.95 -7.50
CA GLU A 165 -15.15 -3.13 -8.35
C GLU A 165 -14.93 -2.68 -9.81
N THR A 166 -14.00 -1.76 -10.06
CA THR A 166 -13.65 -1.30 -11.42
C THR A 166 -12.61 -2.19 -12.11
N LEU A 167 -11.90 -3.03 -11.36
CA LEU A 167 -10.75 -3.79 -11.84
C LEU A 167 -11.14 -5.18 -12.34
N LYS A 168 -10.51 -5.60 -13.43
CA LYS A 168 -10.55 -6.97 -13.97
C LYS A 168 -9.18 -7.62 -14.05
N ASP A 169 -8.11 -6.82 -14.05
CA ASP A 169 -6.74 -7.32 -14.10
C ASP A 169 -6.32 -7.91 -12.73
N PRO A 170 -5.63 -9.06 -12.71
CA PRO A 170 -5.23 -9.72 -11.47
C PRO A 170 -4.26 -8.90 -10.63
N THR A 171 -3.34 -8.10 -11.22
CA THR A 171 -2.37 -7.30 -10.48
C THR A 171 -3.07 -6.28 -9.60
N GLY A 172 -4.00 -5.50 -10.18
CA GLY A 172 -4.74 -4.49 -9.42
C GLY A 172 -5.67 -5.08 -8.37
N ARG A 173 -6.30 -6.23 -8.66
CA ARG A 173 -7.13 -6.95 -7.68
C ARG A 173 -6.31 -7.53 -6.53
N GLU A 174 -5.11 -8.01 -6.81
CA GLU A 174 -4.19 -8.52 -5.80
C GLU A 174 -3.75 -7.42 -4.83
N VAL A 175 -3.35 -6.25 -5.36
CA VAL A 175 -3.04 -5.06 -4.55
C VAL A 175 -4.20 -4.75 -3.61
N CYS A 176 -5.43 -4.67 -4.13
CA CYS A 176 -6.60 -4.41 -3.32
C CYS A 176 -6.86 -5.52 -2.29
N GLY A 177 -6.74 -6.79 -2.68
CA GLY A 177 -7.00 -7.95 -1.82
C GLY A 177 -6.09 -7.99 -0.60
N TYR A 178 -4.78 -7.79 -0.80
CA TYR A 178 -3.81 -7.70 0.29
C TYR A 178 -4.13 -6.52 1.22
N LEU A 179 -4.29 -5.31 0.66
CA LEU A 179 -4.46 -4.10 1.44
C LEU A 179 -5.82 -4.01 2.15
N LEU A 180 -6.86 -4.70 1.65
CA LEU A 180 -8.13 -4.85 2.36
C LEU A 180 -7.98 -5.67 3.64
N VAL A 181 -7.14 -6.72 3.63
CA VAL A 181 -6.83 -7.52 4.81
C VAL A 181 -6.00 -6.70 5.79
N ARG A 182 -4.92 -6.06 5.31
CA ARG A 182 -4.04 -5.25 6.16
C ARG A 182 -4.73 -4.01 6.75
N GLY A 183 -5.48 -3.27 5.95
CA GLY A 183 -6.29 -2.14 6.46
C GLY A 183 -7.35 -2.58 7.48
N SER A 184 -7.86 -3.82 7.39
CA SER A 184 -8.77 -4.36 8.42
C SER A 184 -8.05 -4.64 9.74
N VAL A 185 -6.78 -5.09 9.69
CA VAL A 185 -5.91 -5.18 10.88
C VAL A 185 -5.73 -3.80 11.52
N HIS A 186 -5.45 -2.78 10.72
CA HIS A 186 -5.20 -1.42 11.22
C HIS A 186 -6.46 -0.80 11.83
N ALA A 187 -7.60 -0.87 11.14
CA ALA A 187 -8.88 -0.40 11.64
C ALA A 187 -9.22 -1.06 12.99
N HIS A 188 -9.03 -2.38 13.07
CA HIS A 188 -9.29 -3.12 14.29
C HIS A 188 -8.32 -2.72 15.42
N ALA A 189 -7.03 -2.58 15.12
CA ALA A 189 -6.03 -2.21 16.11
C ALA A 189 -6.29 -0.81 16.70
N TYR A 190 -6.67 0.17 15.86
CA TYR A 190 -7.07 1.49 16.34
C TYR A 190 -8.38 1.48 17.13
N ALA A 191 -9.35 0.64 16.74
CA ALA A 191 -10.57 0.45 17.51
C ALA A 191 -10.29 -0.12 18.91
N LEU A 192 -9.43 -1.14 19.01
CA LEU A 192 -9.00 -1.72 20.28
C LEU A 192 -8.23 -0.71 21.13
N ALA A 193 -7.35 0.09 20.52
CA ALA A 193 -6.64 1.16 21.22
C ALA A 193 -7.62 2.18 21.83
N LEU A 194 -8.61 2.63 21.07
CA LEU A 194 -9.66 3.53 21.53
C LEU A 194 -10.50 2.92 22.65
N LYS A 195 -10.89 1.65 22.52
CA LYS A 195 -11.64 0.93 23.56
C LYS A 195 -10.86 0.89 24.87
N LYS A 196 -9.55 0.60 24.84
CA LYS A 196 -8.70 0.57 26.03
C LYS A 196 -8.52 1.96 26.67
N LEU A 197 -8.50 3.02 25.87
CA LEU A 197 -8.36 4.40 26.36
C LEU A 197 -9.67 5.01 26.90
N THR A 198 -10.81 4.62 26.33
CA THR A 198 -12.09 5.34 26.53
C THR A 198 -13.22 4.47 27.08
N GLY A 199 -13.09 3.14 27.01
CA GLY A 199 -14.16 2.19 27.31
C GLY A 199 -15.22 2.05 26.21
N VAL A 200 -15.14 2.83 25.13
CA VAL A 200 -16.11 2.78 24.02
C VAL A 200 -15.77 1.63 23.08
N ALA A 201 -16.71 0.70 22.89
CA ALA A 201 -16.57 -0.46 22.01
C ALA A 201 -16.79 -0.10 20.52
N ILE A 202 -15.95 0.79 19.99
CA ILE A 202 -16.07 1.29 18.60
C ILE A 202 -15.79 0.21 17.55
N GLU A 203 -15.12 -0.89 17.92
CA GLU A 203 -14.89 -2.04 17.06
C GLU A 203 -16.19 -2.70 16.57
N GLN A 204 -17.31 -2.50 17.29
CA GLN A 204 -18.63 -2.96 16.87
C GLN A 204 -19.13 -2.29 15.59
N MET A 205 -18.48 -1.22 15.13
CA MET A 205 -18.74 -0.62 13.82
C MET A 205 -18.09 -1.39 12.67
N LEU A 206 -17.17 -2.32 12.95
CA LEU A 206 -16.48 -3.09 11.91
C LEU A 206 -17.27 -4.36 11.54
N PRO A 207 -17.25 -4.77 10.25
CA PRO A 207 -16.62 -4.06 9.14
C PRO A 207 -17.45 -2.85 8.66
N THR A 208 -16.77 -1.78 8.27
CA THR A 208 -17.38 -0.62 7.60
C THR A 208 -16.75 -0.45 6.21
N PRO A 209 -17.52 -0.47 5.10
CA PRO A 209 -18.93 -0.90 5.02
C PRO A 209 -19.16 -2.36 5.42
N ASN A 210 -20.41 -2.72 5.75
CA ASN A 210 -20.81 -4.05 6.23
C ASN A 210 -20.82 -5.12 5.12
N ILE A 211 -19.64 -5.45 4.65
CA ILE A 211 -19.32 -6.55 3.73
C ILE A 211 -18.09 -7.25 4.28
N ASN A 212 -18.11 -8.56 4.38
CA ASN A 212 -16.99 -9.34 4.90
C ASN A 212 -15.93 -9.60 3.81
N LEU A 213 -14.70 -9.86 4.22
CA LEU A 213 -13.59 -10.12 3.30
C LEU A 213 -13.72 -11.48 2.58
N ASP A 214 -14.55 -12.40 3.10
CA ASP A 214 -14.93 -13.67 2.43
C ASP A 214 -15.55 -13.47 1.03
N ARG A 215 -16.11 -12.28 0.78
CA ARG A 215 -16.69 -11.89 -0.52
C ARG A 215 -15.67 -11.43 -1.55
N ILE A 216 -14.42 -11.24 -1.15
CA ILE A 216 -13.33 -10.78 -2.02
C ILE A 216 -12.37 -11.96 -2.25
N PRO A 217 -12.36 -12.59 -3.44
CA PRO A 217 -11.57 -13.78 -3.71
C PRO A 217 -10.08 -13.64 -3.39
N GLU A 218 -9.47 -12.51 -3.73
CA GLU A 218 -8.05 -12.24 -3.54
C GLU A 218 -7.67 -12.11 -2.05
N CYS A 219 -8.63 -11.77 -1.18
CA CYS A 219 -8.39 -11.77 0.28
C CYS A 219 -8.24 -13.19 0.84
N GLN A 220 -8.80 -14.22 0.19
CA GLN A 220 -8.95 -15.55 0.81
C GLN A 220 -7.62 -16.20 1.17
N LYS A 221 -6.59 -16.07 0.34
CA LYS A 221 -5.28 -16.66 0.62
C LYS A 221 -4.64 -16.05 1.88
N TYR A 222 -4.79 -14.74 2.06
CA TYR A 222 -4.28 -14.00 3.23
C TYR A 222 -5.07 -14.33 4.50
N LEU A 223 -6.38 -14.54 4.38
CA LEU A 223 -7.22 -15.01 5.50
C LEU A 223 -6.84 -16.44 5.92
N GLN A 224 -6.62 -17.32 4.95
CA GLN A 224 -6.27 -18.73 5.19
C GLN A 224 -4.91 -18.89 5.87
N GLU A 225 -3.92 -18.09 5.48
CA GLU A 225 -2.59 -18.10 6.12
C GLU A 225 -2.56 -17.36 7.47
N GLY A 226 -3.64 -16.65 7.82
CA GLY A 226 -3.81 -15.97 9.11
C GLY A 226 -3.31 -14.51 9.17
N SER A 227 -3.07 -13.88 8.02
CA SER A 227 -2.55 -12.51 7.96
C SER A 227 -3.47 -11.47 8.60
N HIS A 228 -4.78 -11.68 8.65
CA HIS A 228 -5.74 -10.83 9.38
C HIS A 228 -5.57 -10.84 10.90
N ARG A 229 -4.80 -11.80 11.46
CA ARG A 229 -4.52 -11.90 12.90
C ARG A 229 -3.16 -11.33 13.29
N ARG A 230 -2.30 -11.02 12.31
CA ARG A 230 -0.90 -10.64 12.55
C ARG A 230 -0.70 -9.15 12.43
N LEU A 231 -0.18 -8.53 13.49
CA LEU A 231 0.38 -7.19 13.44
C LEU A 231 1.91 -7.32 13.39
N TYR A 232 2.50 -6.91 12.27
CA TYR A 232 3.95 -6.95 12.06
C TYR A 232 4.57 -5.68 12.65
N THR A 233 5.63 -5.83 13.44
CA THR A 233 6.24 -4.67 14.10
C THR A 233 7.21 -3.90 13.22
N PHE A 234 7.73 -4.54 12.16
CA PHE A 234 8.81 -4.05 11.30
C PHE A 234 10.09 -3.61 12.05
N SER A 235 10.21 -3.97 13.34
CA SER A 235 11.36 -3.71 14.20
C SER A 235 11.26 -4.55 15.48
N GLN A 236 12.39 -4.85 16.11
CA GLN A 236 12.41 -5.44 17.45
C GLN A 236 12.11 -4.41 18.57
N ASP A 237 12.00 -3.12 18.22
CA ASP A 237 11.85 -2.02 19.18
C ASP A 237 10.39 -1.76 19.62
N TYR A 238 9.39 -2.47 19.08
CA TYR A 238 7.96 -2.18 19.33
C TYR A 238 7.13 -3.36 19.86
N PRO A 239 7.66 -4.25 20.73
CA PRO A 239 6.92 -5.42 21.22
C PRO A 239 5.70 -5.02 22.08
N GLU A 240 5.69 -3.81 22.64
CA GLU A 240 4.61 -3.37 23.54
C GLU A 240 3.28 -3.13 22.82
N SER A 241 3.28 -3.10 21.48
CA SER A 241 2.04 -3.12 20.68
C SER A 241 1.15 -4.34 21.00
N ALA A 242 1.74 -5.43 21.50
CA ALA A 242 1.00 -6.62 21.97
C ALA A 242 0.04 -6.31 23.13
N GLY A 243 0.32 -5.24 23.90
CA GLY A 243 -0.58 -4.74 24.94
C GLY A 243 -1.92 -4.22 24.38
N VAL A 244 -1.95 -3.83 23.11
CA VAL A 244 -3.19 -3.48 22.40
C VAL A 244 -3.74 -4.68 21.62
N TRP A 245 -2.90 -5.38 20.85
CA TRP A 245 -3.35 -6.32 19.83
C TRP A 245 -3.50 -7.78 20.30
N SER A 246 -2.70 -8.31 21.23
CA SER A 246 -2.63 -9.77 21.45
C SER A 246 -3.31 -10.27 22.74
N ASN A 247 -3.25 -9.50 23.83
CA ASN A 247 -3.43 -10.01 25.20
C ASN A 247 -4.64 -10.94 25.44
N ASP A 248 -5.82 -10.66 24.89
CA ASP A 248 -6.97 -11.58 24.85
C ASP A 248 -7.87 -11.33 23.64
N GLU A 249 -7.36 -10.58 22.67
CA GLU A 249 -8.14 -10.11 21.54
C GLU A 249 -8.20 -11.20 20.47
N VAL A 250 -9.32 -11.22 19.75
CA VAL A 250 -9.63 -12.22 18.74
C VAL A 250 -9.97 -11.55 17.43
N ALA A 251 -9.88 -12.28 16.32
CA ALA A 251 -10.30 -11.80 15.01
C ALA A 251 -11.74 -11.22 15.02
N LEU A 252 -12.00 -10.27 14.12
CA LEU A 252 -13.31 -9.64 13.98
C LEU A 252 -14.40 -10.68 13.66
N PRO A 253 -15.66 -10.44 14.08
CA PRO A 253 -16.78 -11.25 13.62
C PRO A 253 -16.88 -11.25 12.10
N GLY A 254 -16.85 -12.43 11.47
CA GLY A 254 -16.93 -12.59 10.02
C GLY A 254 -15.61 -13.01 9.35
N ASP A 255 -14.47 -12.77 10.00
CA ASP A 255 -13.18 -13.30 9.58
C ASP A 255 -12.95 -14.71 10.18
N PRO A 256 -11.98 -15.50 9.67
CA PRO A 256 -11.63 -16.77 10.29
C PRO A 256 -11.23 -16.57 11.76
N PRO A 257 -11.77 -17.37 12.70
CA PRO A 257 -11.55 -17.17 14.12
C PRO A 257 -10.09 -17.44 14.50
N GLY A 258 -9.64 -16.78 15.56
CA GLY A 258 -8.33 -17.03 16.17
C GLY A 258 -7.87 -15.86 17.03
N ARG A 259 -6.89 -16.11 17.89
CA ARG A 259 -6.25 -15.06 18.68
C ARG A 259 -5.41 -14.17 17.77
N LEU A 260 -5.42 -12.89 18.09
CA LEU A 260 -4.57 -11.90 17.47
C LEU A 260 -3.13 -12.05 18.01
N GLU A 261 -2.14 -11.82 17.16
CA GLU A 261 -0.74 -11.98 17.49
C GLU A 261 0.12 -10.83 16.92
N VAL A 262 1.12 -10.43 17.68
CA VAL A 262 2.18 -9.52 17.22
C VAL A 262 3.32 -10.38 16.70
N VAL A 263 3.83 -10.02 15.53
CA VAL A 263 4.94 -10.72 14.87
C VAL A 263 6.11 -9.75 14.74
N ASP A 264 7.25 -10.15 15.29
CA ASP A 264 8.47 -9.35 15.20
C ASP A 264 9.01 -9.31 13.76
N GLY A 265 9.26 -8.11 13.25
CA GLY A 265 9.83 -7.90 11.93
C GLY A 265 8.76 -7.74 10.83
N ALA A 266 9.15 -8.05 9.60
CA ALA A 266 8.31 -7.91 8.40
C ALA A 266 7.81 -9.29 7.92
N PRO A 267 6.70 -9.37 7.16
CA PRO A 267 6.33 -10.59 6.45
C PRO A 267 7.43 -11.01 5.47
N GLU A 268 7.40 -12.27 5.02
CA GLU A 268 8.38 -12.79 4.06
C GLU A 268 8.40 -11.98 2.75
N GLY A 269 7.22 -11.55 2.32
CA GLY A 269 7.01 -10.69 1.17
C GLY A 269 7.04 -11.41 -0.18
N GLY A 270 7.00 -10.63 -1.25
CA GLY A 270 7.17 -11.06 -2.63
C GLY A 270 8.38 -10.40 -3.29
N LYS A 271 8.82 -10.96 -4.42
CA LYS A 271 9.88 -10.34 -5.23
C LYS A 271 9.40 -8.99 -5.78
N ILE A 272 10.29 -8.00 -5.80
CA ILE A 272 10.05 -6.80 -6.61
C ILE A 272 10.08 -7.21 -8.10
N PRO A 273 9.02 -6.94 -8.87
CA PRO A 273 8.96 -7.31 -10.28
C PRO A 273 10.01 -6.53 -11.06
N GLU A 274 10.64 -7.23 -12.02
CA GLU A 274 11.48 -6.59 -13.01
C GLU A 274 10.57 -6.08 -14.13
N LEU A 275 10.64 -4.79 -14.42
CA LEU A 275 9.94 -4.18 -15.55
C LEU A 275 10.92 -4.03 -16.71
N ASP A 276 10.58 -4.61 -17.85
CA ASP A 276 11.35 -4.41 -19.07
C ASP A 276 11.28 -2.95 -19.54
N GLY A 277 12.28 -2.55 -20.34
CA GLY A 277 12.27 -1.24 -20.96
C GLY A 277 11.13 -1.07 -21.96
N ASN A 278 10.59 0.14 -22.03
CA ASN A 278 9.73 0.62 -23.09
C ASN A 278 10.50 1.67 -23.91
N TYR A 279 11.25 1.21 -24.92
CA TYR A 279 12.20 2.06 -25.66
C TYR A 279 11.52 3.15 -26.49
N GLY A 280 10.33 2.86 -27.03
CA GLY A 280 9.52 3.87 -27.72
C GLY A 280 9.04 4.99 -26.80
N ALA A 281 8.85 4.70 -25.51
CA ALA A 281 8.55 5.67 -24.46
C ALA A 281 9.82 6.23 -23.78
N PHE A 282 11.00 5.91 -24.31
CA PHE A 282 12.30 6.36 -23.82
C PHE A 282 12.63 5.88 -22.39
N ALA A 283 12.09 4.74 -21.96
CA ALA A 283 12.30 4.16 -20.64
C ALA A 283 13.03 2.80 -20.76
N PRO A 284 14.21 2.59 -20.18
CA PRO A 284 15.06 3.61 -19.56
C PRO A 284 15.71 4.55 -20.60
N ASN A 285 15.74 4.17 -21.88
CA ASN A 285 16.24 4.99 -22.99
C ASN A 285 15.75 4.42 -24.34
N TYR A 286 15.89 5.17 -25.44
CA TYR A 286 15.57 4.70 -26.79
C TYR A 286 16.51 3.58 -27.28
N LYS A 287 17.80 3.69 -26.94
CA LYS A 287 18.87 2.71 -27.22
C LYS A 287 19.68 2.49 -25.95
N PRO A 288 19.25 1.56 -25.07
CA PRO A 288 19.81 1.42 -23.73
C PRO A 288 21.07 0.55 -23.66
N GLU A 289 21.56 0.01 -24.78
CA GLU A 289 22.62 -1.00 -24.80
C GLU A 289 23.92 -0.50 -24.15
N GLU A 290 24.30 0.76 -24.42
CA GLU A 290 25.46 1.39 -23.79
C GLU A 290 25.28 1.50 -22.25
N ILE A 291 24.07 1.84 -21.80
CA ILE A 291 23.74 1.93 -20.36
C ILE A 291 23.92 0.54 -19.71
N PHE A 292 23.42 -0.51 -20.34
CA PHE A 292 23.56 -1.88 -19.84
C PHE A 292 25.01 -2.37 -19.83
N GLU A 293 25.81 -2.00 -20.83
CA GLU A 293 27.24 -2.32 -20.86
C GLU A 293 27.99 -1.62 -19.71
N ILE A 294 27.72 -0.33 -19.48
CA ILE A 294 28.30 0.43 -18.37
C ILE A 294 27.93 -0.23 -17.03
N ALA A 295 26.65 -0.54 -16.83
CA ALA A 295 26.18 -1.22 -15.61
C ALA A 295 26.89 -2.56 -15.40
N SER A 296 27.03 -3.36 -16.45
CA SER A 296 27.74 -4.64 -16.41
C SER A 296 29.22 -4.50 -16.04
N LYS A 297 29.90 -3.45 -16.54
CA LYS A 297 31.30 -3.15 -16.19
C LYS A 297 31.44 -2.75 -14.73
N LEU A 298 30.52 -1.93 -14.20
CA LEU A 298 30.51 -1.52 -12.80
C LEU A 298 30.29 -2.73 -11.88
N TYR A 299 29.34 -3.60 -12.21
CA TYR A 299 29.06 -4.81 -11.45
C TYR A 299 30.24 -5.77 -11.37
N LYS A 300 30.98 -5.93 -12.47
CA LYS A 300 32.21 -6.75 -12.49
C LYS A 300 33.33 -6.17 -11.63
N LYS A 301 33.40 -4.85 -11.46
CA LYS A 301 34.42 -4.17 -10.64
C LYS A 301 34.10 -4.19 -9.14
N SER A 302 32.83 -4.38 -8.77
CA SER A 302 32.39 -4.41 -7.36
C SER A 302 32.51 -5.79 -6.71
N ARG A 303 32.92 -6.80 -7.46
CA ARG A 303 33.19 -8.16 -6.98
C ARG A 303 34.69 -8.41 -7.00
#